data_AF-A0A4Q6GW47-F1
#
_entry.id   AF-A0A4Q6GW47-F1
#
_cell.length_a   1.000
_cell.length_b   1.000
_cell.length_c   1.000
_cell.angle_alpha   90.00
_cell.angle_beta   90.00
_cell.angle_gamma   90.00
#
_symmetry.space_group_name_H-M   'P 1'
#
loop_
_entity.id
_entity.type
_entity.pdbx_description
1 polymer ?
#
loop_
_entity_poly.entity_id
_entity_poly.type
_entity_poly.pdbx_seq_one_letter_code
_entity_poly.pdbx_strand_id
1 'polypeptide(L)'
;MSDFRIPDPFHAGELRAQQLAGGGPAGAPIRSQMPDQHRQFFPLLPFVCVAVADDSGWPVATLLHGEPGFAASPAPGQLRIAALP
;
A
#
# COMPACT_ATOMS: atom_id res chain seq x y z
N MET A 1 7.64 -21.00 -3.21
CA MET A 1 7.33 -19.56 -3.41
C MET A 1 6.51 -19.10 -2.23
N SER A 2 7.14 -18.54 -1.19
CA SER A 2 6.46 -18.17 0.05
C SER A 2 5.23 -17.28 -0.23
N ASP A 3 4.06 -17.71 0.24
CA ASP A 3 2.81 -16.99 0.07
C ASP A 3 2.69 -15.94 1.18
N PHE A 4 2.76 -14.65 0.81
CA PHE A 4 2.74 -13.51 1.74
C PHE A 4 1.35 -12.85 1.83
N ARG A 5 0.28 -13.52 1.40
CA ARG A 5 -1.09 -13.01 1.51
C ARG A 5 -1.46 -12.68 2.95
N ILE A 6 -2.23 -11.61 3.13
CA ILE A 6 -2.75 -11.20 4.44
C ILE A 6 -4.07 -11.95 4.71
N PRO A 7 -4.25 -12.58 5.88
CA PRO A 7 -5.52 -13.16 6.30
C PRO A 7 -6.60 -12.08 6.42
N ASP A 8 -7.84 -12.42 6.05
CA ASP A 8 -9.02 -11.55 6.19
C ASP A 8 -8.78 -10.08 5.74
N PRO A 9 -8.43 -9.85 4.46
CA PRO A 9 -7.92 -8.57 3.99
C PRO A 9 -9.00 -7.49 3.79
N PHE A 10 -10.26 -7.80 4.11
CA PHE A 10 -11.40 -6.93 3.87
C PHE A 10 -12.05 -6.52 5.19
N HIS A 11 -12.32 -5.22 5.33
CA HIS A 11 -13.08 -4.68 6.44
C HIS A 11 -14.56 -5.03 6.31
N ALA A 12 -15.31 -4.93 7.41
CA ALA A 12 -16.74 -5.24 7.45
C ALA A 12 -17.58 -4.45 6.41
N GLY A 13 -17.21 -3.20 6.15
CA GLY A 13 -17.87 -2.38 5.11
C GLY A 13 -17.61 -2.89 3.69
N GLU A 14 -16.39 -3.35 3.40
CA GLU A 14 -16.01 -3.91 2.10
C GLU A 14 -16.70 -5.26 1.88
N LEU A 15 -16.76 -6.12 2.89
CA LEU A 15 -17.50 -7.37 2.85
C LEU A 15 -19.01 -7.13 2.59
N ARG A 16 -19.60 -6.14 3.26
CA ARG A 16 -20.99 -5.75 3.01
C ARG A 16 -21.20 -5.25 1.58
N ALA A 17 -20.29 -4.44 1.06
CA ALA A 17 -20.36 -3.97 -0.33
C ALA A 17 -20.26 -5.14 -1.33
N GLN A 18 -19.37 -6.11 -1.09
CA GLN A 18 -19.27 -7.33 -1.90
C GLN A 18 -20.57 -8.15 -1.87
N GLN A 19 -21.19 -8.31 -0.70
CA GLN A 19 -22.48 -8.99 -0.58
C GLN A 19 -23.57 -8.29 -1.39
N LEU A 20 -23.66 -6.96 -1.31
CA LEU A 20 -24.62 -6.16 -2.07
C LEU A 20 -24.38 -6.24 -3.58
N ALA A 21 -23.11 -6.39 -4.00
CA ALA A 21 -22.73 -6.58 -5.40
C ALA A 21 -22.96 -8.02 -5.92
N GLY A 22 -23.40 -8.95 -5.07
CA GLY A 22 -23.61 -10.36 -5.43
C GLY A 22 -22.34 -11.21 -5.42
N GLY A 23 -21.24 -10.72 -4.85
CA GLY A 23 -19.97 -11.44 -4.74
C GLY A 23 -18.76 -10.51 -4.66
N GLY A 24 -17.61 -11.08 -4.32
CA GLY A 24 -16.33 -10.39 -4.25
C GLY A 24 -15.18 -11.29 -4.71
N PRO A 25 -13.99 -10.73 -4.94
CA PRO A 25 -12.81 -11.53 -5.26
C PRO A 25 -12.50 -12.50 -4.11
N ALA A 26 -11.95 -13.68 -4.43
CA ALA A 26 -11.62 -14.73 -3.46
C ALA A 26 -10.56 -14.31 -2.41
N GLY A 27 -9.93 -13.16 -2.60
CA GLY A 27 -8.98 -12.54 -1.69
C GLY A 27 -8.51 -11.21 -2.26
N ALA A 28 -7.81 -10.42 -1.45
CA ALA A 28 -7.20 -9.18 -1.93
C ALA A 28 -5.81 -9.47 -2.54
N PRO A 29 -5.39 -8.75 -3.59
CA PRO A 29 -4.02 -8.81 -4.09
C PRO A 29 -3.01 -8.12 -3.14
N ILE A 30 -3.31 -8.07 -1.84
CA ILE A 30 -2.53 -7.43 -0.79
C ILE A 30 -1.58 -8.47 -0.19
N ARG A 31 -0.32 -8.07 -0.02
CA ARG A 31 0.75 -8.91 0.51
C ARG A 31 1.42 -8.19 1.67
N SER A 32 1.88 -8.96 2.65
CA SER A 32 2.67 -8.45 3.78
C SER A 32 4.07 -8.01 3.38
N GLN A 33 4.50 -8.32 2.15
CA GLN A 33 5.80 -7.94 1.59
C GLN A 33 5.65 -7.51 0.13
N MET A 34 6.51 -6.59 -0.31
CA MET A 34 6.63 -6.18 -1.69
C MET A 34 7.31 -7.26 -2.53
N PRO A 35 6.65 -7.81 -3.57
CA PRO A 35 7.31 -8.62 -4.58
C PRO A 35 8.42 -7.82 -5.28
N ASP A 36 9.41 -8.50 -5.86
CA ASP A 36 10.53 -7.83 -6.54
C ASP A 36 10.06 -6.85 -7.64
N GLN A 37 8.96 -7.15 -8.31
CA GLN A 37 8.32 -6.23 -9.25
C GLN A 37 7.98 -4.88 -8.61
N HIS A 38 7.38 -4.88 -7.41
CA HIS A 38 7.04 -3.64 -6.69
C HIS A 38 8.31 -2.91 -6.26
N ARG A 39 9.31 -3.66 -5.79
CA ARG A 39 10.59 -3.10 -5.33
C ARG A 39 11.36 -2.42 -6.46
N GLN A 40 11.26 -2.94 -7.69
CA GLN A 40 11.82 -2.33 -8.90
C GLN A 40 10.98 -1.15 -9.42
N PHE A 41 9.67 -1.15 -9.16
CA PHE A 41 8.76 -0.10 -9.61
C PHE A 41 8.87 1.19 -8.78
N PHE A 42 8.91 1.11 -7.44
CA PHE A 42 8.90 2.29 -6.57
C PHE A 42 9.97 3.36 -6.91
N PRO A 43 11.23 3.00 -7.22
CA PRO A 43 12.27 3.97 -7.59
C PRO A 43 11.98 4.76 -8.86
N LEU A 44 11.06 4.28 -9.71
CA LEU A 44 10.69 4.89 -10.98
C LEU A 44 9.56 5.91 -10.84
N LEU A 45 8.91 5.97 -9.66
CA LEU A 45 7.81 6.89 -9.43
C LEU A 45 8.33 8.32 -9.27
N PRO A 46 7.65 9.33 -9.86
CA PRO A 46 7.96 10.74 -9.63
C PRO A 46 7.36 11.28 -8.31
N PHE A 47 6.39 10.58 -7.75
CA PHE A 47 5.77 10.88 -6.46
C PHE A 47 5.12 9.62 -5.86
N VAL A 48 4.82 9.66 -4.56
CA VAL A 48 4.00 8.67 -3.86
C VAL A 48 2.84 9.37 -3.17
N CYS A 49 1.65 8.76 -3.22
CA CYS A 49 0.52 9.17 -2.39
C CYS A 49 0.69 8.56 -1.00
N VAL A 50 0.58 9.38 0.04
CA VAL A 50 0.63 8.92 1.44
C VAL A 50 -0.60 9.42 2.18
N ALA A 51 -1.05 8.63 3.15
CA ALA A 51 -2.08 9.05 4.08
C ALA A 51 -1.67 8.67 5.49
N VAL A 52 -1.94 9.56 6.44
CA VAL A 52 -1.69 9.38 7.87
C VAL A 52 -2.91 9.86 8.66
N ALA A 53 -3.06 9.39 9.88
CA ALA A 53 -4.02 9.99 10.79
C ALA A 53 -3.34 11.17 11.52
N ASP A 54 -4.07 12.28 11.70
CA ASP A 54 -3.64 13.34 12.61
C ASP A 54 -3.74 12.90 14.09
N ASP A 55 -3.40 13.80 15.02
CA ASP A 55 -3.45 13.51 16.46
C ASP A 55 -4.85 13.15 16.97
N SER A 56 -5.90 13.54 16.24
CA SER A 56 -7.31 13.21 16.54
C SER A 56 -7.79 11.95 15.81
N GLY A 57 -6.93 11.29 15.05
CA GLY A 57 -7.27 10.12 14.23
C GLY A 57 -7.92 10.46 12.90
N TRP A 58 -7.94 11.74 12.50
CA TRP A 58 -8.55 12.18 11.25
C TRP A 58 -7.61 11.95 10.06
N PRO A 59 -8.06 11.31 8.96
CA PRO A 59 -7.17 10.96 7.87
C PRO A 59 -6.78 12.20 7.06
N VAL A 60 -5.48 12.41 6.92
CA VAL A 60 -4.86 13.41 6.05
C VAL A 60 -4.13 12.67 4.93
N ALA A 61 -4.40 13.04 3.68
CA ALA A 61 -3.73 12.50 2.51
C ALA A 61 -2.93 13.59 1.80
N THR A 62 -1.72 13.26 1.34
CA THR A 62 -0.84 14.18 0.60
C THR A 62 0.01 13.42 -0.43
N LEU A 63 0.73 14.17 -1.27
CA LEU A 63 1.73 13.67 -2.20
C LEU A 63 3.13 14.00 -1.69
N LEU A 64 4.03 13.02 -1.76
CA LEU A 64 5.47 13.23 -1.56
C LEU A 64 6.20 13.04 -2.88
N HIS A 65 7.06 13.98 -3.24
CA HIS A 65 7.85 13.96 -4.47
C HIS A 65 9.34 14.08 -4.18
N GLY A 66 10.18 13.63 -5.12
CA GLY A 66 11.63 13.70 -5.01
C GLY A 66 12.32 13.24 -6.28
N GLU A 67 13.66 13.31 -6.29
CA GLU A 67 14.47 12.81 -7.40
C GLU A 67 14.27 11.29 -7.62
N PRO A 68 14.47 10.77 -8.84
CA PRO A 68 14.37 9.33 -9.11
C PRO A 68 15.13 8.49 -8.07
N GLY A 69 14.46 7.47 -7.53
CA GLY A 69 15.00 6.67 -6.42
C GLY A 69 14.70 7.20 -5.01
N PHE A 70 13.99 8.33 -4.85
CA PHE A 70 13.59 8.83 -3.52
C PHE A 70 12.70 7.84 -2.75
N ALA A 71 11.91 7.02 -3.46
CA ALA A 71 11.14 5.91 -2.90
C ALA A 71 11.80 4.56 -3.28
N ALA A 72 12.40 3.86 -2.32
CA ALA A 72 13.13 2.62 -2.60
C ALA A 72 12.93 1.55 -1.52
N SER A 73 12.99 0.27 -1.91
CA SER A 73 12.78 -0.86 -0.99
C SER A 73 14.10 -1.57 -0.65
N PRO A 74 14.75 -1.26 0.51
CA PRO A 74 15.97 -1.95 0.94
C PRO A 74 15.72 -3.41 1.32
N ALA A 75 14.50 -3.75 1.74
CA ALA A 75 14.07 -5.11 2.10
C ALA A 75 12.59 -5.32 1.73
N PRO A 76 12.11 -6.56 1.51
CA PRO A 76 10.75 -6.83 1.05
C PRO A 76 9.63 -6.21 1.91
N GLY A 77 9.83 -6.07 3.21
CA GLY A 77 8.86 -5.47 4.14
C GLY A 77 9.05 -3.96 4.39
N GLN A 78 9.96 -3.29 3.69
CA GLN A 78 10.32 -1.89 3.97
C GLN A 78 10.37 -1.06 2.69
N LEU A 79 9.65 0.06 2.71
CA LEU A 79 9.78 1.15 1.74
C LEU A 79 10.40 2.36 2.45
N ARG A 80 11.51 2.88 1.93
CA ARG A 80 12.15 4.11 2.41
C ARG A 80 11.76 5.25 1.47
N ILE A 81 11.25 6.34 2.05
CA ILE A 81 10.88 7.56 1.32
C ILE A 81 11.81 8.67 1.82
N ALA A 82 12.64 9.20 0.93
CA ALA A 82 13.58 10.30 1.20
C ALA A 82 12.93 11.66 0.85
N ALA A 83 11.75 11.92 1.40
CA ALA A 83 11.00 13.16 1.25
C ALA A 83 10.20 13.43 2.53
N LEU A 84 9.90 14.70 2.80
CA LEU A 84 9.03 15.13 3.90
C LEU A 84 7.76 15.79 3.33
N PRO A 85 6.62 15.75 4.05
CA PRO A 85 5.41 16.48 3.69
C PRO A 85 5.60 17.98 3.59
#